data_AF-A0AAD6K3T7-F1
#
_entry.id   AF-A0AAD6K3T7-F1
#
_cell.length_a   1.000
_cell.length_b   1.000
_cell.length_c   1.000
_cell.angle_alpha   90.00
_cell.angle_beta   90.00
_cell.angle_gamma   90.00
#
_symmetry.space_group_name_H-M   'P 1'
#
loop_
_entity.id
_entity.type
_entity.pdbx_description
1 polymer ?
#
loop_
_entity_poly.entity_id
_entity_poly.type
_entity_poly.pdbx_seq_one_letter_code
_entity_poly.pdbx_strand_id
1 'polypeptide(L)'
;MKRCELCDSLAKVYCESDQANLCWDCDANVHSANFLVAKHSRSLLCHVCQSLTPWSGTGPKLGPTLSVCKRLRKQIELQRGEKKRRGRRRRQ
;
A
#
# COMPACT_ATOMS: atom_id res chain seq x y z
N MET A 1 -8.77 7.04 8.50
CA MET A 1 -8.46 6.37 7.22
C MET A 1 -8.17 7.45 6.17
N LYS A 2 -7.05 7.41 5.44
CA LYS A 2 -6.68 8.32 4.36
C LYS A 2 -7.70 8.25 3.22
N ARG A 3 -8.12 9.43 2.77
CA ARG A 3 -9.07 9.61 1.67
C ARG A 3 -8.34 10.17 0.45
N CYS A 4 -8.96 9.98 -0.71
CA CYS A 4 -8.48 10.58 -1.94
C CYS A 4 -8.72 12.09 -1.90
N GLU A 5 -7.68 12.87 -2.15
CA GLU A 5 -7.75 14.33 -2.17
C GLU A 5 -8.70 14.88 -3.26
N LEU A 6 -9.04 14.09 -4.29
CA LEU A 6 -9.85 14.53 -5.43
C LEU A 6 -11.32 14.12 -5.36
N CYS A 7 -11.64 12.99 -4.72
CA CYS A 7 -12.99 12.41 -4.74
C CYS A 7 -13.45 11.83 -3.41
N ASP A 8 -12.70 12.06 -2.32
CA ASP A 8 -13.00 11.61 -0.95
C ASP A 8 -13.14 10.09 -0.74
N SER A 9 -12.96 9.29 -1.79
CA SER A 9 -12.96 7.82 -1.71
C SER A 9 -11.75 7.28 -0.93
N LEU A 10 -11.70 5.97 -0.67
CA LEU A 10 -10.57 5.37 0.04
C LEU A 10 -9.28 5.45 -0.78
N ALA A 11 -8.26 6.13 -0.25
CA ALA A 11 -6.96 6.21 -0.89
C ALA A 11 -6.24 4.85 -0.92
N LYS A 12 -5.58 4.59 -2.04
CA LYS A 12 -4.82 3.35 -2.31
C LYS A 12 -3.39 3.63 -2.72
N VAL A 13 -3.11 4.80 -3.26
CA VAL A 13 -1.80 5.22 -3.76
C VAL A 13 -1.41 6.51 -3.06
N TYR A 14 -0.13 6.66 -2.78
CA TYR A 14 0.47 7.91 -2.33
C TYR A 14 1.50 8.35 -3.35
N CYS A 15 1.34 9.57 -3.87
CA CYS A 15 2.32 10.20 -4.73
C CYS A 15 3.30 11.01 -3.87
N GLU A 16 4.59 10.70 -3.96
CA GLU A 16 5.61 11.40 -3.18
C GLU A 16 5.87 12.81 -3.70
N SER A 17 5.83 12.99 -5.03
CA SER A 17 6.04 14.28 -5.69
C SER A 17 4.93 15.28 -5.38
N ASP A 18 3.67 14.84 -5.41
CA ASP A 18 2.51 15.69 -5.14
C ASP A 18 2.10 15.70 -3.66
N GLN A 19 2.75 14.87 -2.83
CA GLN A 19 2.42 14.63 -1.41
C GLN A 19 0.93 14.31 -1.19
N ALA A 20 0.30 13.69 -2.18
CA ALA A 20 -1.15 13.50 -2.24
C ALA A 20 -1.53 12.02 -2.12
N ASN A 21 -2.66 11.76 -1.47
CA ASN A 21 -3.25 10.43 -1.40
C ASN A 21 -4.35 10.29 -2.47
N LEU A 22 -4.26 9.26 -3.31
CA LEU A 22 -5.17 9.07 -4.45
C LEU A 22 -5.80 7.67 -4.42
N CYS A 23 -7.02 7.56 -4.94
CA CYS A 23 -7.60 6.26 -5.31
C CYS A 23 -7.05 5.79 -6.67
N TRP A 24 -7.34 4.57 -7.09
CA TRP A 24 -6.85 4.03 -8.35
C TRP A 24 -7.30 4.83 -9.58
N ASP A 25 -8.56 5.25 -9.61
CA ASP A 25 -9.12 5.99 -10.74
C ASP A 25 -8.50 7.39 -10.83
N CYS A 26 -8.38 8.08 -9.70
CA CYS A 26 -7.74 9.39 -9.62
C CYS A 26 -6.24 9.32 -9.91
N ASP A 27 -5.54 8.28 -9.42
CA ASP A 27 -4.12 8.06 -9.73
C ASP A 27 -3.92 7.92 -11.25
N ALA A 28 -4.72 7.07 -11.90
CA ALA A 28 -4.65 6.87 -13.34
C ALA A 28 -4.98 8.15 -14.11
N ASN A 29 -6.00 8.90 -13.71
CA ASN A 29 -6.36 10.16 -14.36
C ASN A 29 -5.25 11.22 -14.24
N VAL A 30 -4.66 11.36 -13.05
CA VAL A 30 -3.56 12.32 -12.82
C VAL A 30 -2.30 11.88 -13.57
N HIS A 31 -1.85 10.64 -13.38
CA HIS A 31 -0.54 10.20 -13.87
C HIS A 31 -0.54 9.78 -15.35
N SER A 32 -1.70 9.65 -16.00
CA SER A 32 -1.80 9.50 -17.45
C SER A 32 -1.94 10.83 -18.21
N ALA A 33 -2.12 11.96 -17.52
CA ALA A 33 -2.32 13.26 -18.16
C ALA A 33 -1.10 13.71 -18.98
N ASN A 34 0.12 13.46 -18.48
CA ASN A 34 1.35 13.70 -19.23
C ASN A 34 2.52 12.83 -18.71
N PHE A 35 3.61 12.79 -19.48
CA PHE A 35 4.78 11.97 -19.16
C PHE A 35 5.60 12.49 -17.96
N LEU A 36 5.45 13.75 -17.56
CA LEU A 36 6.13 14.33 -16.39
C LEU A 36 5.50 13.78 -15.12
N VAL A 37 4.17 13.88 -14.99
CA VAL A 37 3.45 13.27 -13.85
C VAL A 37 3.57 11.75 -13.86
N ALA A 38 3.61 11.11 -15.03
CA ALA A 38 3.87 9.67 -15.09
C ALA A 38 5.20 9.25 -14.44
N LYS A 39 6.20 10.13 -14.36
CA LYS A 39 7.49 9.83 -13.70
C LYS A 39 7.44 9.97 -12.17
N HIS A 40 6.35 10.48 -11.59
CA HIS A 40 6.23 10.64 -10.15
C HIS A 40 6.38 9.29 -9.43
N SER A 41 7.15 9.30 -8.34
CA SER A 41 7.31 8.15 -7.46
C SER A 41 6.02 7.94 -6.68
N ARG A 42 5.40 6.77 -6.85
CA ARG A 42 4.18 6.40 -6.15
C ARG A 42 4.40 5.16 -5.31
N SER A 43 3.82 5.16 -4.12
CA SER A 43 3.85 4.06 -3.18
C SER A 43 2.44 3.56 -2.88
N LEU A 44 2.24 2.24 -2.74
CA LEU A 44 0.91 1.71 -2.39
C LEU A 44 0.65 1.87 -0.90
N LEU A 45 -0.60 2.15 -0.56
CA LEU A 45 -1.14 2.17 0.78
C LEU A 45 -1.83 0.85 1.11
N CYS A 46 -1.57 0.34 2.31
CA CYS A 46 -2.25 -0.85 2.78
C CYS A 46 -3.76 -0.63 2.94
N HIS A 47 -4.59 -1.54 2.43
CA HIS A 47 -6.05 -1.41 2.60
C HIS A 47 -6.51 -1.52 4.06
N VAL A 48 -5.76 -2.23 4.92
CA VAL A 48 -6.12 -2.43 6.34
C VAL A 48 -5.64 -1.28 7.21
N CYS A 49 -4.32 -1.02 7.20
CA CYS A 49 -3.71 -0.07 8.12
C CYS A 49 -3.23 1.23 7.46
N GLN A 50 -3.34 1.33 6.13
CA GLN A 50 -2.99 2.52 5.33
C GLN A 50 -1.58 3.05 5.56
N SER A 51 -0.69 2.20 6.07
CA SER A 51 0.74 2.44 6.03
C SER A 51 1.24 2.27 4.61
N LEU A 52 2.26 3.05 4.26
CA LEU A 52 3.03 2.85 3.05
C LEU A 52 3.58 1.41 3.02
N THR A 53 3.38 0.78 1.88
CA THR A 53 3.98 -0.51 1.59
C THR A 53 5.38 -0.28 1.01
N PRO A 54 6.28 -1.27 1.09
CA PRO A 54 7.62 -1.13 0.52
C PRO A 54 7.62 -1.14 -1.03
N TRP A 55 6.45 -1.24 -1.66
CA TRP A 55 6.35 -1.18 -3.10
C TRP A 55 6.29 0.27 -3.55
N SER A 56 7.12 0.60 -4.54
CA SER A 56 7.07 1.84 -5.28
C SER A 56 7.05 1.58 -6.78
N GLY A 57 6.47 2.51 -7.55
CA GLY A 57 6.37 2.41 -8.98
C GLY A 57 6.22 3.78 -9.66
N THR A 58 6.70 3.84 -10.91
CA THR A 58 6.56 4.98 -11.82
C THR A 58 5.89 4.51 -13.11
N GLY A 59 5.29 5.43 -13.87
CA GLY A 59 4.63 5.17 -15.14
C GLY A 59 3.23 5.81 -15.26
N PRO A 60 2.57 5.72 -16.42
CA PRO A 60 1.24 6.32 -16.58
C PRO A 60 0.12 5.50 -15.94
N LYS A 61 0.28 4.18 -15.86
CA LYS A 61 -0.67 3.25 -15.23
C LYS A 61 0.10 2.20 -14.45
N LEU A 62 -0.32 1.98 -13.22
CA LEU A 62 0.17 0.89 -12.39
C LEU A 62 -0.78 -0.30 -12.56
N GLY A 63 -0.25 -1.47 -12.91
CA GLY A 63 -1.05 -2.70 -12.98
C GLY A 63 -1.60 -3.10 -11.60
N PRO A 64 -2.58 -4.02 -11.52
CA PRO A 64 -3.11 -4.51 -10.26
C PRO A 64 -1.99 -5.16 -9.44
N THR A 65 -1.43 -4.39 -8.52
CA THR A 65 -0.26 -4.80 -7.75
C THR A 65 -0.65 -4.91 -6.28
N LEU A 66 -0.36 -6.06 -5.68
CA LEU A 66 -0.61 -6.31 -4.27
C LEU A 66 0.73 -6.31 -3.53
N SER A 67 0.81 -5.52 -2.48
CA SER A 67 1.98 -5.48 -1.61
C SER A 67 1.56 -5.64 -0.15
N VAL A 68 2.37 -6.39 0.60
CA VAL A 68 2.16 -6.60 2.03
C VAL A 68 2.87 -5.50 2.80
N CYS A 69 2.15 -4.79 3.67
CA CYS A 69 2.77 -3.77 4.51
C CYS A 69 3.64 -4.40 5.60
N LYS A 70 4.64 -3.64 6.07
CA LYS A 70 5.57 -4.10 7.13
C LYS A 70 4.84 -4.51 8.42
N ARG A 71 3.72 -3.85 8.73
CA ARG A 71 2.90 -4.15 9.91
C ARG A 71 2.21 -5.52 9.78
N LEU A 72 1.59 -5.81 8.64
CA LEU A 72 0.94 -7.09 8.41
C LEU A 72 1.97 -8.24 8.38
N ARG A 73 3.13 -8.01 7.76
CA ARG A 73 4.25 -8.98 7.79
C ARG A 73 4.64 -9.35 9.22
N LYS A 74 4.85 -8.34 10.08
CA LYS A 74 5.20 -8.56 11.51
C LYS A 74 4.10 -9.33 12.23
N GLN A 75 2.83 -9.05 11.94
CA GLN A 75 1.70 -9.72 12.57
C GLN A 75 1.60 -11.21 12.16
N ILE A 76 1.87 -11.52 10.89
CA ILE A 76 1.97 -12.90 10.39
C ILE A 76 3.14 -13.64 11.07
N GLU A 77 4.29 -13.00 11.20
CA GLU A 77 5.47 -13.57 11.86
C GLU A 77 5.22 -13.87 13.35
N LEU A 78 4.56 -12.96 14.07
CA LEU A 78 4.18 -13.14 15.48
C LEU A 78 3.24 -14.33 15.67
N GLN A 79 2.20 -14.45 14.84
CA GLN A 79 1.29 -15.60 14.91
C GLN A 79 1.99 -16.94 14.64
N ARG A 80 2.99 -16.97 13.75
CA ARG A 80 3.82 -18.17 13.54
C ARG A 80 4.66 -18.52 14.78
N GLY A 81 5.19 -17.51 15.49
CA GLY A 81 5.94 -17.69 16.73
C GLY A 81 5.08 -18.20 17.90
N GLU A 82 3.85 -17.68 18.04
CA GLU A 82 2.92 -18.08 19.09
C GLU A 82 2.41 -19.52 18.91
N LYS A 83 2.13 -19.94 17.67
CA LYS A 83 1.77 -21.33 17.35
C LYS A 83 2.87 -22.32 17.74
N LYS A 84 4.15 -21.98 17.52
CA LYS A 84 5.29 -22.81 17.97
C LYS A 84 5.34 -22.95 19.49
N ARG A 85 5.08 -21.88 20.25
CA ARG A 85 5.05 -21.91 21.72
C ARG A 85 3.89 -22.78 22.27
N ARG A 86 2.70 -22.70 21.67
CA ARG A 86 1.56 -23.56 22.04
C ARG A 86 1.78 -25.03 21.68
N GLY A 87 2.41 -25.33 20.55
CA GLY A 87 2.76 -26.70 20.16
C GLY A 87 3.77 -27.37 21.10
N ARG A 88 4.70 -26.59 21.68
CA ARG A 88 5.69 -27.10 22.64
C ARG A 88 5.08 -27.39 24.03
N ARG A 89 4.07 -26.61 24.45
CA ARG A 89 3.30 -26.86 25.69
C ARG A 89 2.37 -28.07 25.64
N ARG A 90 2.02 -28.58 24.46
CA ARG A 90 1.19 -29.79 24.29
C ARG A 90 2.00 -31.09 24.21
N ARG A 91 3.33 -31.00 24.23
CA ARG A 91 4.26 -32.15 24.23
C ARG A 91 5.02 -32.30 25.55
N GLN A 92 4.63 -31.53 26.57
CA GLN A 92 5.04 -31.70 27.97
C GLN A 92 3.83 -32.20 28.73
#